data_AF-A0A317MJB9-F1
#
_entry.id   AF-A0A317MJB9-F1
#
_cell.length_a   1.000
_cell.length_b   1.000
_cell.length_c   1.000
_cell.angle_alpha   90.00
_cell.angle_beta   90.00
_cell.angle_gamma   90.00
#
_symmetry.space_group_name_H-M   'P 1'
#
loop_
_entity.id
_entity.type
_entity.pdbx_description
1 polymer ?
#
loop_
_entity_poly.entity_id
_entity_poly.type
_entity_poly.pdbx_seq_one_letter_code
_entity_poly.pdbx_strand_id
1 'polypeptide(L)'
;MKIRLLILCLLTPVFLYSQNSTDFGATMNFLREQGIKLNTVTPPAGFRVYYNCDSLLFMRGNFGDTIKIWTSGSDWYQSLEAFKETIKNQSFGITQFVKSIDDDGRIYVSTYHQTTFIYRKDSLFQIENSTPTLSEPLTQLFGQYFLKRQIDKKTYEARLDSLHEIEKSQAVYIPKLIFAKGMFQTKKEVTLSKDLNFEGDTIELENEWTENGKTCYMVRINNTENGQNTTYAYAIDENMRFIHWEGCTH
;
A
#
# COMPACT_ATOMS: atom_id res chain seq x y z
N MET A 1 0.61 -72.71 -8.70
CA MET A 1 -0.50 -72.05 -7.98
C MET A 1 0.01 -71.53 -6.64
N LYS A 2 0.21 -70.20 -6.51
CA LYS A 2 -0.05 -69.37 -5.31
C LYS A 2 0.69 -68.03 -5.44
N ILE A 3 -0.11 -67.04 -5.76
CA ILE A 3 0.15 -65.59 -5.77
C ILE A 3 0.62 -65.16 -4.38
N ARG A 4 1.69 -64.34 -4.31
CA ARG A 4 1.98 -63.49 -3.16
C ARG A 4 2.21 -62.06 -3.64
N LEU A 5 1.09 -61.41 -3.94
CA LEU A 5 0.93 -59.95 -3.89
C LEU A 5 0.36 -59.61 -2.50
N LEU A 6 0.48 -58.34 -2.08
CA LEU A 6 -0.10 -57.73 -0.87
C LEU A 6 0.63 -58.15 0.44
N ILE A 7 1.25 -57.27 1.25
CA ILE A 7 0.88 -55.94 1.73
C ILE A 7 2.18 -55.19 2.06
N LEU A 8 2.50 -54.11 1.35
CA LEU A 8 3.57 -53.17 1.72
C LEU A 8 3.14 -51.73 1.43
N CYS A 9 1.91 -51.36 1.78
CA CYS A 9 1.38 -50.00 1.62
C CYS A 9 0.41 -49.62 2.77
N LEU A 10 0.79 -49.81 4.04
CA LEU A 10 -0.04 -49.35 5.16
C LEU A 10 0.77 -48.70 6.30
N LEU A 11 1.91 -48.07 6.00
CA LEU A 11 2.63 -47.20 6.94
C LEU A 11 3.31 -46.03 6.22
N THR A 12 2.60 -45.35 5.33
CA THR A 12 2.83 -43.90 5.23
C THR A 12 2.01 -43.30 6.37
N PRO A 13 2.62 -42.79 7.45
CA PRO A 13 1.84 -41.98 8.37
C PRO A 13 1.20 -40.89 7.52
N VAL A 14 -0.12 -40.80 7.64
CA VAL A 14 -0.90 -39.65 7.23
C VAL A 14 -0.45 -38.48 8.13
N PHE A 15 0.77 -37.99 7.91
CA PHE A 15 1.16 -36.62 8.25
C PHE A 15 0.67 -35.73 7.10
N LEU A 16 -0.61 -35.86 6.76
CA LEU A 16 -1.32 -34.86 6.01
C LEU A 16 -1.76 -33.82 7.04
N TYR A 17 -1.02 -32.70 7.09
CA TYR A 17 -1.56 -31.40 7.48
C TYR A 17 -2.44 -31.35 8.74
N SER A 18 -1.92 -31.80 9.88
CA SER A 18 -2.22 -31.11 11.15
C SER A 18 -1.27 -29.91 11.26
N GLN A 19 -1.28 -29.01 10.27
CA GLN A 19 -0.64 -27.71 10.44
C GLN A 19 -1.54 -26.91 11.40
N ASN A 20 -1.01 -26.62 12.59
CA ASN A 20 -1.51 -25.81 13.70
C ASN A 20 -2.91 -25.15 13.60
N SER A 21 -3.97 -25.94 13.40
CA SER A 21 -5.36 -25.44 13.46
C SER A 21 -5.71 -24.80 14.81
N THR A 22 -4.98 -25.17 15.86
CA THR A 22 -5.08 -24.60 17.20
C THR A 22 -4.71 -23.12 17.22
N ASP A 23 -3.65 -22.71 16.51
CA ASP A 23 -3.17 -21.33 16.50
C ASP A 23 -4.11 -20.44 15.70
N PHE A 24 -4.61 -20.92 14.56
CA PHE A 24 -5.65 -20.24 13.79
C PHE A 24 -6.93 -20.01 14.63
N GLY A 25 -7.39 -21.07 15.32
CA GLY A 25 -8.57 -20.98 16.19
C GLY A 25 -8.39 -19.97 17.32
N ALA A 26 -7.22 -19.98 17.98
CA ALA A 26 -6.89 -19.02 19.03
C ALA A 26 -6.87 -17.57 18.51
N THR A 27 -6.23 -17.34 17.36
CA THR A 27 -6.19 -16.02 16.70
C THR A 27 -7.59 -15.52 16.33
N MET A 28 -8.41 -16.35 15.69
CA MET A 28 -9.78 -16.00 15.31
C MET A 28 -10.67 -15.68 16.51
N ASN A 29 -10.53 -16.45 17.60
CA ASN A 29 -11.26 -16.20 18.85
C ASN A 29 -10.86 -14.85 19.43
N PHE A 30 -9.56 -14.56 19.51
CA PHE A 30 -9.07 -13.29 20.00
C PHE A 30 -9.60 -12.10 19.18
N LEU A 31 -9.53 -12.14 17.85
CA LEU A 31 -10.05 -11.05 17.02
C LEU A 31 -11.53 -10.81 17.26
N ARG A 32 -12.32 -11.88 17.37
CA ARG A 32 -13.76 -11.81 17.65
C ARG A 32 -14.05 -11.21 19.01
N GLU A 33 -13.33 -11.61 20.05
CA GLU A 33 -13.46 -11.05 21.42
C GLU A 33 -13.13 -9.56 21.46
N GLN A 34 -12.13 -9.13 20.68
CA GLN A 34 -11.75 -7.72 20.56
C GLN A 34 -12.63 -6.93 19.58
N GLY A 35 -13.60 -7.57 18.92
CA GLY A 35 -14.46 -6.92 17.91
C GLY A 35 -13.71 -6.49 16.63
N ILE A 36 -12.53 -7.06 16.37
CA ILE A 36 -11.69 -6.73 15.21
C ILE A 36 -12.22 -7.47 13.99
N LYS A 37 -12.61 -6.70 12.97
CA LYS A 37 -13.03 -7.22 11.67
C LYS A 37 -11.85 -7.25 10.70
N LEU A 38 -11.80 -8.29 9.87
CA LEU A 38 -10.83 -8.37 8.78
C LEU A 38 -11.19 -7.38 7.68
N ASN A 39 -10.16 -6.88 6.99
CA ASN A 39 -10.24 -5.98 5.84
C ASN A 39 -11.22 -4.81 6.04
N THR A 40 -11.19 -4.21 7.23
CA THR A 40 -12.08 -3.13 7.65
C THR A 40 -11.29 -2.04 8.35
N VAL A 41 -11.66 -0.78 8.09
CA VAL A 41 -11.12 0.40 8.78
C VAL A 41 -12.24 1.37 9.15
N THR A 42 -11.97 2.19 10.15
CA THR A 42 -12.78 3.36 10.48
C THR A 42 -12.17 4.58 9.79
N PRO A 43 -12.81 5.14 8.76
CA PRO A 43 -12.24 6.26 8.04
C PRO A 43 -12.15 7.50 8.94
N PRO A 44 -11.04 8.26 8.87
CA PRO A 44 -10.97 9.58 9.49
C PRO A 44 -12.05 10.53 8.94
N ALA A 45 -12.31 11.62 9.65
CA ALA A 45 -13.24 12.65 9.20
C ALA A 45 -12.88 13.16 7.79
N GLY A 46 -13.89 13.25 6.92
CA GLY A 46 -13.72 13.68 5.53
C GLY A 46 -13.30 12.57 4.55
N PHE A 47 -12.99 11.36 5.03
CA PHE A 47 -12.69 10.20 4.20
C PHE A 47 -13.91 9.27 4.06
N ARG A 48 -13.93 8.52 2.97
CA ARG A 48 -14.83 7.39 2.73
C ARG A 48 -14.02 6.17 2.35
N VAL A 49 -14.50 5.00 2.74
CA VAL A 49 -13.93 3.70 2.39
C VAL A 49 -14.48 3.26 1.04
N TYR A 50 -13.63 2.66 0.22
CA TYR A 50 -13.96 2.11 -1.08
C TYR A 50 -13.24 0.77 -1.26
N TYR A 51 -13.74 -0.04 -2.20
CA TYR A 51 -13.13 -1.29 -2.62
C TYR A 51 -12.97 -1.26 -4.14
N ASN A 52 -11.78 -1.59 -4.63
CA ASN A 52 -11.60 -1.78 -6.07
C ASN A 52 -12.11 -3.18 -6.50
N CYS A 53 -11.96 -3.50 -7.79
CA CYS A 53 -12.45 -4.77 -8.36
C CYS A 53 -11.75 -6.01 -7.78
N ASP A 54 -10.54 -5.86 -7.25
CA ASP A 54 -9.77 -6.91 -6.59
C ASP A 54 -10.06 -6.99 -5.08
N SER A 55 -11.11 -6.30 -4.61
CA SER A 55 -11.46 -6.17 -3.19
C SER A 55 -10.37 -5.49 -2.35
N LEU A 56 -9.47 -4.72 -2.98
CA LEU A 56 -8.49 -3.91 -2.26
C LEU A 56 -9.19 -2.72 -1.61
N LEU A 57 -9.04 -2.64 -0.30
CA LEU A 57 -9.54 -1.58 0.55
C LEU A 57 -8.66 -0.33 0.41
N PHE A 58 -9.29 0.82 0.17
CA PHE A 58 -8.62 2.12 0.22
C PHE A 58 -9.58 3.18 0.73
N MET A 59 -9.03 4.33 1.14
CA MET A 59 -9.84 5.46 1.60
C MET A 59 -9.57 6.69 0.75
N ARG A 60 -10.61 7.49 0.51
CA ARG A 60 -10.48 8.75 -0.22
C ARG A 60 -11.27 9.86 0.45
N GLY A 61 -10.67 11.05 0.50
CA GLY A 61 -11.32 12.28 0.91
C GLY A 61 -11.05 13.42 -0.07
N ASN A 62 -12.04 14.29 -0.24
CA ASN A 62 -11.92 15.51 -1.04
C ASN A 62 -12.00 16.72 -0.11
N PHE A 63 -11.01 17.60 -0.19
CA PHE A 63 -10.80 18.75 0.69
C PHE A 63 -10.55 20.00 -0.16
N GLY A 64 -11.61 20.50 -0.81
CA GLY A 64 -11.48 21.61 -1.77
C GLY A 64 -10.81 21.15 -3.07
N ASP A 65 -9.68 21.76 -3.43
CA ASP A 65 -8.85 21.37 -4.58
C ASP A 65 -7.91 20.20 -4.26
N THR A 66 -7.88 19.76 -3.00
CA THR A 66 -6.99 18.69 -2.53
C THR A 66 -7.73 17.36 -2.47
N ILE A 67 -7.16 16.32 -3.06
CA ILE A 67 -7.65 14.94 -2.98
C ILE A 67 -6.63 14.14 -2.17
N LYS A 68 -7.08 13.40 -1.16
CA LYS A 68 -6.22 12.51 -0.38
C LYS A 68 -6.69 11.09 -0.53
N ILE A 69 -5.76 10.19 -0.83
CA ILE A 69 -6.07 8.78 -1.09
C ILE A 69 -5.11 7.92 -0.28
N TRP A 70 -5.67 6.97 0.47
CA TRP A 70 -4.93 6.06 1.32
C TRP A 70 -5.03 4.67 0.74
N THR A 71 -3.92 4.12 0.27
CA THR A 71 -3.83 2.76 -0.31
C THR A 71 -2.95 1.88 0.56
N SER A 72 -3.16 0.56 0.50
CA SER A 72 -2.29 -0.42 1.16
C SER A 72 -0.82 -0.11 0.82
N GLY A 73 -0.01 0.16 1.83
CA GLY A 73 1.42 0.46 1.68
C GLY A 73 2.24 -0.77 2.05
N SER A 74 2.59 -0.88 3.33
CA SER A 74 3.37 -2.01 3.84
C SER A 74 2.49 -3.04 4.52
N ASP A 75 2.73 -4.30 4.20
CA ASP A 75 2.04 -5.43 4.80
C ASP A 75 3.05 -6.37 5.47
N TRP A 76 2.71 -6.94 6.62
CA TRP A 76 3.57 -7.89 7.31
C TRP A 76 2.78 -8.87 8.18
N TYR A 77 3.39 -10.04 8.41
CA TYR A 77 2.85 -11.06 9.29
C TYR A 77 3.27 -10.82 10.74
N GLN A 78 2.33 -11.03 11.66
CA GLN A 78 2.55 -10.98 13.10
C GLN A 78 2.05 -12.25 13.77
N SER A 79 2.73 -12.69 14.83
CA SER A 79 2.15 -13.64 15.77
C SER A 79 1.05 -12.98 16.59
N LEU A 80 0.17 -13.78 17.20
CA LEU A 80 -0.87 -13.27 18.09
C LEU A 80 -0.30 -12.39 19.23
N GLU A 81 0.82 -12.79 19.82
CA GLU A 81 1.47 -12.01 20.90
C GLU A 81 2.01 -10.67 20.41
N ALA A 82 2.62 -10.62 19.22
CA ALA A 82 3.05 -9.34 18.64
C ALA A 82 1.85 -8.44 18.28
N PHE A 83 0.78 -9.05 17.79
CA PHE A 83 -0.42 -8.32 17.41
C PHE A 83 -1.15 -7.68 18.59
N LYS A 84 -1.14 -8.31 19.77
CA LYS A 84 -1.64 -7.71 21.02
C LYS A 84 -0.98 -6.37 21.36
N GLU A 85 0.27 -6.16 20.97
CA GLU A 85 0.93 -4.86 21.11
C GLU A 85 0.52 -3.88 20.01
N THR A 86 0.38 -4.35 18.77
CA THR A 86 -0.06 -3.52 17.62
C THR A 86 -1.42 -2.86 17.87
N ILE A 87 -2.40 -3.58 18.42
CA ILE A 87 -3.76 -3.04 18.63
C ILE A 87 -3.82 -1.94 19.70
N LYS A 88 -2.76 -1.76 20.49
CA LYS A 88 -2.66 -0.65 21.47
C LYS A 88 -2.27 0.67 20.81
N ASN A 89 -1.80 0.64 19.56
CA ASN A 89 -1.41 1.86 18.85
C ASN A 89 -2.65 2.66 18.41
N GLN A 90 -2.59 3.98 18.53
CA GLN A 90 -3.66 4.89 18.10
C GLN A 90 -3.92 4.83 16.58
N SER A 91 -2.94 4.37 15.80
CA SER A 91 -3.09 4.13 14.36
C SER A 91 -3.95 2.91 14.02
N PHE A 92 -4.13 1.97 14.94
CA PHE A 92 -4.87 0.75 14.69
C PHE A 92 -6.37 1.01 14.48
N GLY A 93 -6.94 0.39 13.46
CA GLY A 93 -8.30 0.63 12.99
C GLY A 93 -8.45 1.86 12.09
N ILE A 94 -7.42 2.70 11.95
CA ILE A 94 -7.43 3.92 11.12
C ILE A 94 -6.45 3.78 9.95
N THR A 95 -5.14 3.84 10.23
CA THR A 95 -4.07 3.66 9.25
C THR A 95 -3.49 2.25 9.27
N GLN A 96 -3.80 1.43 10.28
CA GLN A 96 -3.35 0.04 10.38
C GLN A 96 -4.55 -0.88 10.59
N PHE A 97 -4.60 -2.02 9.90
CA PHE A 97 -5.72 -2.95 10.01
C PHE A 97 -5.32 -4.39 9.71
N VAL A 98 -6.15 -5.32 10.18
CA VAL A 98 -5.97 -6.73 9.85
C VAL A 98 -6.51 -6.97 8.45
N LYS A 99 -5.63 -7.35 7.53
CA LYS A 99 -5.99 -7.68 6.14
C LYS A 99 -6.53 -9.10 6.03
N SER A 100 -5.84 -10.06 6.63
CA SER A 100 -6.25 -11.48 6.67
C SER A 100 -5.55 -12.23 7.83
N ILE A 101 -5.88 -13.51 7.98
CA ILE A 101 -5.15 -14.46 8.85
C ILE A 101 -4.72 -15.61 7.95
N ASP A 102 -3.47 -16.05 8.12
CA ASP A 102 -2.90 -17.21 7.42
C ASP A 102 -3.33 -18.52 8.09
N ASP A 103 -3.21 -19.65 7.40
CA ASP A 103 -3.69 -20.95 7.88
C ASP A 103 -2.98 -21.41 9.18
N ASP A 104 -1.78 -20.89 9.45
CA ASP A 104 -1.01 -21.14 10.66
C ASP A 104 -1.33 -20.18 11.82
N GLY A 105 -2.35 -19.32 11.65
CA GLY A 105 -2.80 -18.37 12.66
C GLY A 105 -2.00 -17.07 12.75
N ARG A 106 -1.01 -16.85 11.87
CA ARG A 106 -0.34 -15.55 11.76
C ARG A 106 -1.29 -14.50 11.19
N ILE A 107 -1.22 -13.30 11.74
CA ILE A 107 -2.11 -12.19 11.41
C ILE A 107 -1.40 -11.31 10.38
N TYR A 108 -2.03 -11.12 9.22
CA TYR A 108 -1.52 -10.26 8.18
C TYR A 108 -2.02 -8.83 8.41
N VAL A 109 -1.12 -7.95 8.82
CA VAL A 109 -1.42 -6.55 9.15
C VAL A 109 -0.95 -5.67 8.00
N SER A 110 -1.83 -4.77 7.58
CA SER A 110 -1.54 -3.76 6.55
C SER A 110 -1.49 -2.37 7.16
N THR A 111 -0.63 -1.52 6.61
CA THR A 111 -0.58 -0.09 6.89
C THR A 111 -0.88 0.72 5.64
N TYR A 112 -1.74 1.71 5.77
CA TYR A 112 -2.04 2.67 4.72
C TYR A 112 -0.89 3.64 4.48
N HIS A 113 -0.65 3.89 3.20
CA HIS A 113 0.14 5.01 2.70
C HIS A 113 -0.80 6.07 2.11
N GLN A 114 -0.60 7.34 2.45
CA GLN A 114 -1.39 8.46 1.92
C GLN A 114 -0.67 9.13 0.77
N THR A 115 -1.30 9.16 -0.40
CA THR A 115 -0.94 10.04 -1.51
C THR A 115 -1.84 11.27 -1.53
N THR A 116 -1.26 12.44 -1.72
CA THR A 116 -2.00 13.71 -1.81
C THR A 116 -1.91 14.25 -3.24
N PHE A 117 -3.04 14.68 -3.77
CA PHE A 117 -3.14 15.31 -5.07
C PHE A 117 -3.77 16.70 -4.95
N ILE A 118 -3.39 17.59 -5.85
CA ILE A 118 -4.02 18.90 -6.05
C ILE A 118 -4.57 18.94 -7.46
N TYR A 119 -5.86 19.22 -7.58
CA TYR A 119 -6.53 19.44 -8.85
C TYR A 119 -6.81 20.93 -9.06
N ARG A 120 -6.22 21.52 -10.10
CA ARG A 120 -6.44 22.93 -10.45
C ARG A 120 -6.71 23.09 -11.93
N LYS A 121 -7.85 23.69 -12.25
CA LYS A 121 -8.34 23.90 -13.63
C LYS A 121 -8.50 22.59 -14.37
N ASP A 122 -7.51 22.19 -15.15
CA ASP A 122 -7.47 21.00 -15.99
C ASP A 122 -6.23 20.13 -15.71
N SER A 123 -5.52 20.44 -14.63
CA SER A 123 -4.23 19.86 -14.28
C SER A 123 -4.28 19.16 -12.92
N LEU A 124 -3.67 17.99 -12.84
CA LEU A 124 -3.54 17.17 -11.66
C LEU A 124 -2.07 17.09 -11.23
N PHE A 125 -1.82 17.42 -9.97
CA PHE A 125 -0.52 17.39 -9.35
C PHE A 125 -0.50 16.35 -8.24
N GLN A 126 0.55 15.55 -8.16
CA GLN A 126 0.86 14.72 -7.00
C GLN A 126 1.78 15.52 -6.07
N ILE A 127 1.51 15.49 -4.76
CA ILE A 127 2.35 16.15 -3.76
C ILE A 127 3.27 15.10 -3.17
N GLU A 128 4.57 15.26 -3.43
CA GLU A 128 5.61 14.32 -2.99
C GLU A 128 6.68 15.05 -2.19
N ASN A 129 7.31 14.31 -1.29
CA ASN A 129 8.51 14.81 -0.62
C ASN A 129 9.67 14.73 -1.62
N SER A 130 10.23 15.87 -2.02
CA SER A 130 11.38 15.94 -2.93
C SER A 130 12.71 15.63 -2.23
N THR A 131 12.71 15.55 -0.91
CA THR A 131 13.90 15.21 -0.14
C THR A 131 14.14 13.70 -0.23
N PRO A 132 15.37 13.25 -0.56
CA PRO A 132 15.70 11.84 -0.57
C PRO A 132 15.32 11.16 0.75
N THR A 133 14.74 9.97 0.67
CA THR A 133 14.44 9.16 1.85
C THR A 133 15.72 8.81 2.60
N LEU A 134 15.67 8.65 3.93
CA LEU A 134 16.81 8.17 4.72
C LEU A 134 16.97 6.65 4.60
N SER A 135 16.78 6.11 3.39
CA SER A 135 16.75 4.68 3.10
C SER A 135 18.00 3.96 3.57
N GLU A 136 19.19 4.52 3.36
CA GLU A 136 20.45 3.92 3.81
C GLU A 136 20.57 3.90 5.35
N PRO A 137 20.45 5.02 6.10
CA PRO A 137 20.41 4.98 7.56
C PRO A 137 19.36 4.03 8.14
N LEU A 138 18.16 4.01 7.57
CA LEU A 138 17.07 3.11 7.98
C LEU A 138 17.44 1.65 7.74
N THR A 139 17.99 1.33 6.56
CA THR A 139 18.44 -0.03 6.21
C THR A 139 19.57 -0.49 7.14
N GLN A 140 20.52 0.39 7.45
CA GLN A 140 21.60 0.10 8.39
C GLN A 140 21.07 -0.17 9.80
N LEU A 141 20.14 0.65 10.30
CA LEU A 141 19.52 0.48 11.60
C LEU A 141 18.73 -0.83 11.67
N PHE A 142 17.94 -1.14 10.63
CA PHE A 142 17.22 -2.40 10.50
C PHE A 142 18.19 -3.59 10.55
N GLY A 143 19.27 -3.54 9.78
CA GLY A 143 20.31 -4.57 9.77
C GLY A 143 20.99 -4.75 11.13
N GLN A 144 21.24 -3.68 11.89
CA GLN A 144 21.82 -3.75 13.24
C GLN A 144 20.91 -4.49 14.21
N TYR A 145 19.60 -4.26 14.15
CA TYR A 145 18.65 -4.88 15.09
C TYR A 145 18.23 -6.29 14.66
N PHE A 146 17.65 -6.44 13.47
CA PHE A 146 17.01 -7.70 13.06
C PHE A 146 18.00 -8.75 12.57
N LEU A 147 19.06 -8.33 11.86
CA LEU A 147 20.01 -9.27 11.25
C LEU A 147 21.21 -9.53 12.16
N LYS A 148 21.82 -8.46 12.69
CA LYS A 148 23.07 -8.54 13.46
C LYS A 148 22.86 -8.62 14.97
N ARG A 149 21.66 -8.31 15.47
CA ARG A 149 21.32 -8.27 16.91
C ARG A 149 22.34 -7.47 17.75
N GLN A 150 22.86 -6.38 17.18
CA GLN A 150 23.91 -5.54 17.77
C GLN A 150 23.38 -4.50 18.77
N ILE A 151 22.09 -4.20 18.70
CA ILE A 151 21.42 -3.22 19.55
C ILE A 151 20.18 -3.84 20.17
N ASP A 152 19.80 -3.38 21.35
CA ASP A 152 18.56 -3.78 22.01
C ASP A 152 17.34 -3.05 21.41
N LYS A 153 16.13 -3.51 21.76
CA LYS A 153 14.86 -2.96 21.26
C LYS A 153 14.69 -1.47 21.57
N LYS A 154 15.02 -1.03 22.78
CA LYS A 154 14.87 0.36 23.21
C LYS A 154 15.81 1.27 22.43
N THR A 155 17.05 0.83 22.20
CA THR A 155 18.01 1.56 21.37
C THR A 155 17.57 1.63 19.91
N TYR A 156 17.01 0.54 19.36
CA TYR A 156 16.45 0.53 18.02
C TYR A 156 15.29 1.53 17.86
N GLU A 157 14.30 1.48 18.76
CA GLU A 157 13.13 2.36 18.75
C GLU A 157 13.54 3.84 18.85
N ALA A 158 14.42 4.20 19.79
CA ALA A 158 14.88 5.59 19.95
C ALA A 158 15.62 6.12 18.72
N ARG A 159 16.42 5.29 18.03
CA ARG A 159 17.11 5.68 16.80
C ARG A 159 16.16 5.79 15.62
N LEU A 160 15.18 4.90 15.52
CA LEU A 160 14.15 4.95 14.49
C LEU A 160 13.32 6.22 14.62
N ASP A 161 12.91 6.58 15.84
CA ASP A 161 12.19 7.81 16.12
C ASP A 161 13.00 9.05 15.72
N SER A 162 14.30 9.07 16.03
CA SER A 162 15.20 10.15 15.62
C SER A 162 15.31 10.29 14.10
N LEU A 163 15.43 9.17 13.37
CA LEU A 163 15.46 9.19 11.90
C LEU A 163 14.14 9.71 11.32
N HIS A 164 12.99 9.29 11.87
CA HIS A 164 11.69 9.81 11.43
C HIS A 164 11.53 11.31 11.70
N GLU A 165 12.01 11.82 12.85
CA GLU A 165 11.98 13.27 13.12
C GLU A 165 12.91 14.04 12.19
N ILE A 166 14.07 13.47 11.81
CA ILE A 166 14.94 14.07 10.78
C ILE A 166 14.20 14.12 9.43
N GLU A 167 13.64 13.00 8.96
CA GLU A 167 12.87 12.95 7.70
C GLU A 167 11.76 13.99 7.68
N LYS A 168 11.00 14.08 8.77
CA LYS A 168 9.92 15.06 8.93
C LYS A 168 10.43 16.50 8.93
N SER A 169 11.56 16.78 9.58
CA SER A 169 12.16 18.12 9.62
C SER A 169 12.73 18.57 8.28
N GLN A 170 13.17 17.62 7.45
CA GLN A 170 13.77 17.86 6.13
C GLN A 170 12.76 17.73 4.99
N ALA A 171 11.54 17.29 5.26
CA ALA A 171 10.55 17.05 4.23
C ALA A 171 10.18 18.34 3.49
N VAL A 172 10.40 18.34 2.18
CA VAL A 172 10.00 19.44 1.29
C VAL A 172 8.96 18.88 0.32
N TYR A 173 7.70 19.27 0.53
CA TYR A 173 6.60 18.80 -0.30
C TYR A 173 6.43 19.68 -1.54
N ILE A 174 6.68 19.13 -2.72
CA ILE A 174 6.63 19.86 -3.99
C ILE A 174 5.52 19.29 -4.88
N PRO A 175 4.71 20.14 -5.54
CA PRO A 175 3.78 19.71 -6.57
C PRO A 175 4.51 19.15 -7.79
N LYS A 176 4.15 17.93 -8.15
CA LYS A 176 4.63 17.20 -9.32
C LYS A 176 3.48 17.07 -10.31
N LEU A 177 3.56 17.73 -11.47
CA LEU A 177 2.54 17.61 -12.50
C LEU A 177 2.51 16.16 -13.02
N ILE A 178 1.34 15.53 -12.94
CA ILE A 178 1.13 14.14 -13.41
C ILE A 178 0.11 14.03 -14.55
N PHE A 179 -0.72 15.05 -14.75
CA PHE A 179 -1.64 15.10 -15.89
C PHE A 179 -2.10 16.53 -16.17
N ALA A 180 -2.19 16.90 -17.45
CA ALA A 180 -2.93 18.06 -17.91
C ALA A 180 -3.46 17.78 -19.32
N LYS A 181 -4.75 18.02 -19.59
CA LYS A 181 -5.34 17.69 -20.91
C LYS A 181 -4.57 18.31 -22.07
N GLY A 182 -4.10 19.55 -21.91
CA GLY A 182 -3.35 20.28 -22.93
C GLY A 182 -2.01 19.66 -23.32
N MET A 183 -1.41 18.80 -22.48
CA MET A 183 -0.07 18.25 -22.75
C MET A 183 -0.06 17.21 -23.88
N PHE A 184 -1.21 16.59 -24.16
CA PHE A 184 -1.32 15.50 -25.15
C PHE A 184 -1.89 15.93 -26.51
N GLN A 185 -1.98 17.24 -26.77
CA GLN A 185 -2.57 17.76 -28.01
C GLN A 185 -1.80 17.36 -29.28
N THR A 186 -0.47 17.23 -29.18
CA THR A 186 0.41 16.96 -30.34
C THR A 186 1.07 15.59 -30.28
N LYS A 187 1.17 14.99 -29.09
CA LYS A 187 1.87 13.72 -28.86
C LYS A 187 1.23 12.98 -27.67
N LYS A 188 1.28 11.65 -27.71
CA LYS A 188 0.78 10.81 -26.61
C LYS A 188 1.74 10.78 -25.42
N GLU A 189 3.02 11.03 -25.64
CA GLU A 189 4.06 10.93 -24.61
C GLU A 189 4.78 12.27 -24.42
N VAL A 190 4.92 12.71 -23.17
CA VAL A 190 5.50 13.99 -22.79
C VAL A 190 6.48 13.81 -21.64
N THR A 191 7.77 14.00 -21.90
CA THR A 191 8.77 14.21 -20.85
C THR A 191 8.65 15.61 -20.28
N LEU A 192 8.44 15.72 -18.97
CA LEU A 192 8.30 17.00 -18.27
C LEU A 192 9.66 17.55 -17.84
N SER A 193 9.77 18.89 -17.78
CA SER A 193 10.95 19.53 -17.18
C SER A 193 10.92 19.39 -15.66
N LYS A 194 12.12 19.46 -15.05
CA LYS A 194 12.28 19.38 -13.59
C LYS A 194 11.55 20.48 -12.80
N ASP A 195 11.25 21.61 -13.45
CA ASP A 195 10.49 22.70 -12.85
C ASP A 195 9.00 22.36 -12.65
N LEU A 196 8.45 21.46 -13.49
CA LEU A 196 7.04 21.02 -13.43
C LEU A 196 6.88 19.66 -12.74
N ASN A 197 7.91 18.83 -12.84
CA ASN A 197 7.97 17.49 -12.29
C ASN A 197 9.43 17.22 -11.91
N PHE A 198 9.77 17.34 -10.62
CA PHE A 198 11.16 17.34 -10.14
C PHE A 198 11.92 16.04 -10.43
N GLU A 199 11.20 14.93 -10.59
CA GLU A 199 11.72 13.64 -11.04
C GLU A 199 12.06 13.63 -12.55
N GLY A 200 11.43 14.51 -13.33
CA GLY A 200 11.60 14.57 -14.78
C GLY A 200 10.86 13.43 -15.48
N ASP A 201 9.71 13.02 -14.94
CA ASP A 201 8.95 11.89 -15.47
C ASP A 201 8.60 12.06 -16.96
N THR A 202 8.46 10.92 -17.62
CA THR A 202 7.79 10.81 -18.91
C THR A 202 6.36 10.32 -18.71
N ILE A 203 5.40 11.12 -19.17
CA ILE A 203 3.98 10.85 -18.99
C ILE A 203 3.35 10.49 -20.33
N GLU A 204 2.65 9.37 -20.39
CA GLU A 204 1.99 8.83 -21.58
C GLU A 204 0.47 8.78 -21.37
N LEU A 205 -0.28 9.29 -22.35
CA LEU A 205 -1.71 9.04 -22.49
C LEU A 205 -1.92 7.72 -23.24
N GLU A 206 -2.03 6.62 -22.48
CA GLU A 206 -2.20 5.28 -23.03
C GLU A 206 -3.54 5.13 -23.76
N ASN A 207 -4.61 5.62 -23.12
CA ASN A 207 -5.97 5.46 -23.60
C ASN A 207 -6.86 6.65 -23.22
N GLU A 208 -7.83 6.93 -24.09
CA GLU A 208 -8.92 7.89 -23.85
C GLU A 208 -10.22 7.22 -24.26
N TRP A 209 -11.22 7.18 -23.37
CA TRP A 209 -12.52 6.57 -23.65
C TRP A 209 -13.65 7.39 -23.03
N THR A 210 -14.89 7.01 -23.35
CA THR A 210 -16.08 7.60 -22.73
C THR A 210 -16.78 6.54 -21.91
N GLU A 211 -17.03 6.82 -20.63
CA GLU A 211 -17.76 5.96 -19.72
C GLU A 211 -18.82 6.79 -19.00
N ASN A 212 -20.09 6.35 -19.05
CA ASN A 212 -21.22 7.06 -18.43
C ASN A 212 -21.32 8.56 -18.82
N GLY A 213 -21.01 8.87 -20.09
CA GLY A 213 -21.07 10.22 -20.64
C GLY A 213 -19.92 11.13 -20.22
N LYS A 214 -18.87 10.60 -19.57
CA LYS A 214 -17.67 11.34 -19.18
C LYS A 214 -16.46 10.86 -19.96
N THR A 215 -15.56 11.78 -20.32
CA THR A 215 -14.25 11.40 -20.86
C THR A 215 -13.36 10.88 -19.74
N CYS A 216 -12.69 9.78 -20.00
CA CYS A 216 -11.77 9.09 -19.10
C CYS A 216 -10.40 8.94 -19.78
N TYR A 217 -9.34 9.01 -18.98
CA TYR A 217 -7.95 8.99 -19.42
C TYR A 217 -7.19 7.92 -18.64
N MET A 218 -6.42 7.09 -19.33
CA MET A 218 -5.41 6.22 -18.73
C MET A 218 -4.05 6.87 -18.95
N VAL A 219 -3.40 7.25 -17.86
CA VAL A 219 -2.15 8.00 -17.86
C VAL A 219 -1.07 7.14 -17.23
N ARG A 220 -0.05 6.77 -17.99
CA ARG A 220 1.14 6.07 -17.50
C ARG A 220 2.24 7.08 -17.19
N ILE A 221 2.90 6.88 -16.08
CA ILE A 221 4.04 7.68 -15.62
C ILE A 221 5.24 6.76 -15.58
N ASN A 222 6.29 7.13 -16.28
CA ASN A 222 7.55 6.42 -16.38
C ASN A 222 8.67 7.27 -15.77
N ASN A 223 9.44 6.69 -14.86
CA ASN A 223 10.59 7.33 -14.22
C ASN A 223 11.80 6.36 -14.20
N THR A 224 12.97 6.88 -13.89
CA THR A 224 14.19 6.13 -13.58
C THR A 224 14.61 6.44 -12.16
N GLU A 225 14.33 5.53 -11.23
CA GLU A 225 14.71 5.64 -9.82
C GLU A 225 15.92 4.74 -9.55
N ASN A 226 17.02 5.31 -9.06
CA ASN A 226 18.27 4.56 -8.77
C ASN A 226 18.79 3.71 -9.96
N GLY A 227 18.58 4.19 -11.19
CA GLY A 227 18.96 3.48 -12.42
C GLY A 227 18.01 2.35 -12.83
N GLN A 228 16.90 2.16 -12.12
CA GLN A 228 15.84 1.22 -12.47
C GLN A 228 14.64 1.96 -13.04
N ASN A 229 14.10 1.45 -14.15
CA ASN A 229 12.88 1.99 -14.72
C ASN A 229 11.69 1.61 -13.83
N THR A 230 10.94 2.61 -13.39
CA THR A 230 9.68 2.44 -12.67
C THR A 230 8.54 2.93 -13.55
N THR A 231 7.40 2.26 -13.46
CA THR A 231 6.20 2.62 -14.20
C THR A 231 4.96 2.40 -13.35
N TYR A 232 4.03 3.34 -13.41
CA TYR A 232 2.73 3.23 -12.77
C TYR A 232 1.70 3.99 -13.60
N ALA A 233 0.41 3.72 -13.37
CA ALA A 233 -0.65 4.33 -14.17
C ALA A 233 -1.84 4.73 -13.31
N TYR A 234 -2.52 5.78 -13.75
CA TYR A 234 -3.78 6.25 -13.20
C TYR A 234 -4.85 6.29 -14.28
N ALA A 235 -6.02 5.74 -13.97
CA ALA A 235 -7.23 6.02 -14.73
C ALA A 235 -8.01 7.14 -14.04
N ILE A 236 -8.28 8.23 -14.75
CA ILE A 236 -8.96 9.41 -14.23
C ILE A 236 -10.08 9.86 -15.16
N ASP A 237 -11.19 10.37 -14.62
CA ASP A 237 -12.22 11.04 -15.43
C ASP A 237 -11.88 12.53 -15.66
N GLU A 238 -12.65 13.20 -16.51
CA GLU A 238 -12.53 14.64 -16.79
C GLU A 238 -12.72 15.56 -15.56
N ASN A 239 -13.17 15.01 -14.42
CA ASN A 239 -13.28 15.69 -13.14
C ASN A 239 -12.18 15.25 -12.15
N MET A 240 -11.13 14.59 -12.65
CA MET A 240 -10.01 14.01 -11.88
C MET A 240 -10.45 13.01 -10.79
N ARG A 241 -11.53 12.27 -11.03
CA ARG A 241 -11.88 11.11 -10.20
C ARG A 241 -11.06 9.91 -10.63
N PHE A 242 -10.42 9.23 -9.69
CA PHE A 242 -9.58 8.06 -9.95
C PHE A 242 -10.45 6.81 -10.12
N ILE A 243 -10.63 6.36 -11.36
CA ILE A 243 -11.56 5.29 -11.76
C ILE A 243 -11.11 3.94 -11.21
N HIS A 244 -9.81 3.61 -11.30
CA HIS A 244 -9.27 2.33 -10.81
C HIS A 244 -9.41 2.15 -9.30
N TRP A 245 -9.47 3.27 -8.59
CA TRP A 245 -9.72 3.25 -7.16
C TRP A 245 -11.23 3.17 -6.93
N GLU A 246 -12.07 4.00 -7.55
CA GLU A 246 -13.51 4.07 -7.23
C GLU A 246 -14.40 2.85 -7.59
N GLY A 247 -13.80 1.72 -8.01
CA GLY A 247 -14.47 0.44 -8.22
C GLY A 247 -14.89 0.21 -9.67
N CYS A 248 -15.14 -1.05 -10.04
CA CYS A 248 -15.71 -1.38 -11.33
C CYS A 248 -17.17 -0.89 -11.36
N THR A 249 -17.52 -0.02 -12.31
CA THR A 249 -18.94 0.19 -12.62
C THR A 249 -19.46 -1.06 -13.33
N HIS A 250 -20.38 -1.78 -12.68
CA HIS A 250 -21.14 -2.87 -13.30
C HIS A 250 -22.19 -2.31 -14.27
#